data_AF-A0A353TEE4-F1
#
_entry.id   AF-A0A353TEE4-F1
#
_cell.length_a   1.000
_cell.length_b   1.000
_cell.length_c   1.000
_cell.angle_alpha   90.00
_cell.angle_beta   90.00
_cell.angle_gamma   90.00
#
_symmetry.space_group_name_H-M   'P 1'
#
loop_
_entity.id
_entity.type
_entity.pdbx_description
1 polymer ?
#
loop_
_entity_poly.entity_id
_entity_poly.type
_entity_poly.pdbx_seq_one_letter_code
_entity_poly.pdbx_strand_id
1 'polypeptide(L)'
;MWKEKWIQHLRNEKNYSSHTEISYLTDLTQFQQFIEEECGEFDPKQIDSDLVRLWIAHLVEEGIKPRSANRKLSAVKTFFNYLNKIGA
;
A
#
# COMPACT_ATOMS: atom_id res chain seq x y z
N MET A 1 -3.74 -14.58 6.65
CA MET A 1 -3.33 -13.16 6.79
C MET A 1 -3.88 -12.37 5.60
N TRP A 2 -4.32 -11.11 5.73
CA TRP A 2 -4.91 -10.36 4.58
C TRP A 2 -3.93 -10.20 3.40
N LYS A 3 -2.62 -10.23 3.69
CA LYS A 3 -1.52 -10.18 2.71
C LYS A 3 -1.57 -11.31 1.68
N GLU A 4 -1.92 -12.53 2.07
CA GLU A 4 -1.97 -13.70 1.15
C GLU A 4 -3.13 -13.55 0.15
N LYS A 5 -4.31 -13.15 0.64
CA LYS A 5 -5.48 -12.89 -0.21
C LYS A 5 -5.24 -11.74 -1.19
N TRP A 6 -4.52 -10.71 -0.74
CA TRP A 6 -4.11 -9.57 -1.57
C TRP A 6 -3.17 -9.98 -2.71
N ILE A 7 -2.11 -10.76 -2.42
CA ILE A 7 -1.18 -11.24 -3.46
C ILE A 7 -1.91 -12.13 -4.49
N GLN A 8 -2.83 -12.96 -4.02
CA GLN A 8 -3.63 -13.80 -4.91
C GLN A 8 -4.55 -12.97 -5.81
N HIS A 9 -5.13 -11.88 -5.30
CA HIS A 9 -5.88 -10.93 -6.12
C HIS A 9 -4.99 -10.25 -7.17
N LEU A 10 -3.78 -9.82 -6.80
CA LEU A 10 -2.82 -9.22 -7.76
C LEU A 10 -2.49 -10.19 -8.91
N ARG A 11 -2.29 -11.47 -8.60
CA ARG A 11 -2.07 -12.53 -9.60
C ARG A 11 -3.26 -12.71 -10.53
N ASN A 12 -4.43 -12.94 -9.94
CA ASN A 12 -5.59 -13.42 -10.66
C ASN A 12 -6.30 -12.32 -11.46
N GLU A 13 -6.33 -11.09 -10.95
CA GLU A 13 -7.10 -10.00 -11.57
C GLU A 13 -6.26 -9.01 -12.36
N LYS A 14 -4.98 -8.85 -12.01
CA LYS A 14 -4.11 -7.86 -12.64
C LYS A 14 -3.01 -8.47 -13.51
N ASN A 15 -2.81 -9.79 -13.48
CA ASN A 15 -1.74 -10.50 -14.18
C ASN A 15 -0.36 -9.84 -13.95
N TYR A 16 -0.13 -9.35 -12.74
CA TYR A 16 1.15 -8.72 -12.40
C TYR A 16 2.26 -9.77 -12.36
N SER A 17 3.47 -9.35 -12.77
CA SER A 17 4.65 -10.20 -12.67
C SER A 17 5.01 -10.44 -11.19
N SER A 18 5.70 -11.55 -10.92
CA SER A 18 6.19 -11.88 -9.57
C SER A 18 7.01 -10.74 -8.95
N HIS A 19 7.80 -10.03 -9.78
CA HIS A 19 8.56 -8.85 -9.35
C HIS A 19 7.67 -7.69 -8.91
N THR A 20 6.54 -7.48 -9.61
CA THR A 20 5.56 -6.44 -9.28
C THR A 20 4.80 -6.78 -8.00
N GLU A 21 4.43 -8.05 -7.81
CA GLU A 21 3.80 -8.54 -6.58
C GLU A 21 4.69 -8.29 -5.36
N ILE A 22 5.96 -8.71 -5.43
CA ILE A 22 6.93 -8.51 -4.35
C ILE A 22 7.10 -7.01 -4.08
N SER A 23 7.26 -6.22 -5.13
CA SER A 23 7.40 -4.77 -5.05
C SER A 23 6.21 -4.11 -4.35
N TYR A 24 4.98 -4.51 -4.70
CA TYR A 24 3.74 -3.98 -4.11
C TYR A 24 3.54 -4.44 -2.67
N LEU A 25 3.88 -5.70 -2.37
CA LEU A 25 3.83 -6.22 -1.00
C LEU A 25 4.81 -5.48 -0.09
N THR A 26 6.03 -5.24 -0.56
CA THR A 26 7.03 -4.47 0.18
C THR A 26 6.57 -3.04 0.41
N ASP A 27 6.05 -2.38 -0.63
CA ASP A 27 5.54 -1.01 -0.51
C ASP A 27 4.38 -0.92 0.48
N LEU A 28 3.46 -1.88 0.43
CA LEU A 28 2.30 -1.90 1.33
C LEU A 28 2.69 -2.26 2.76
N THR A 29 3.73 -3.08 2.95
CA THR A 29 4.26 -3.36 4.29
C THR A 29 4.90 -2.11 4.90
N GLN A 30 5.61 -1.30 4.10
CA GLN A 30 6.16 -0.03 4.56
C GLN A 30 5.06 0.98 4.89
N PHE A 31 3.98 1.01 4.10
CA PHE A 31 2.82 1.83 4.44
C PHE A 31 2.17 1.39 5.75
N GLN A 32 1.99 0.07 5.94
CA GLN A 32 1.47 -0.48 7.19
C GLN A 32 2.31 -0.04 8.39
N GLN A 33 3.64 -0.15 8.30
CA GLN A 33 4.57 0.26 9.36
C GLN A 33 4.43 1.75 9.68
N PHE A 34 4.39 2.60 8.65
CA PHE A 34 4.18 4.03 8.84
C PHE A 34 2.87 4.35 9.57
N ILE A 35 1.76 3.69 9.20
CA ILE A 35 0.47 3.90 9.87
C ILE A 35 0.49 3.36 11.31
N GLU A 36 1.14 2.23 11.57
CA GLU A 36 1.30 1.70 12.94
C GLU A 36 2.14 2.65 13.81
N GLU A 37 3.14 3.32 13.24
CA GLU A 37 3.95 4.34 13.92
C GLU A 37 3.15 5.61 14.22
N GLU A 38 2.35 6.10 13.27
CA GLU A 38 1.57 7.34 13.41
C GLU A 38 0.26 7.17 14.21
N CYS A 39 -0.40 6.01 14.09
CA CYS A 39 -1.74 5.78 14.64
C CYS A 39 -1.80 4.68 15.71
N GLY A 40 -0.71 3.93 15.93
CA GLY A 40 -0.63 2.84 16.91
C GLY A 40 -1.18 1.50 16.42
N GLU A 41 -2.01 1.49 15.39
CA GLU A 41 -2.50 0.28 14.73
C GLU A 41 -2.78 0.50 13.24
N PHE A 42 -2.75 -0.58 12.46
CA PHE A 42 -3.21 -0.58 11.08
C PHE A 42 -4.68 -1.02 10.98
N ASP A 43 -5.60 -0.05 11.01
CA ASP A 43 -6.99 -0.26 10.63
C ASP A 43 -7.28 0.42 9.27
N PRO A 44 -7.43 -0.35 8.17
CA PRO A 44 -7.79 0.21 6.87
C PRO A 44 -9.05 1.09 6.84
N LYS A 45 -9.97 0.93 7.80
CA LYS A 45 -11.19 1.73 7.89
C LYS A 45 -10.96 3.15 8.42
N GLN A 46 -9.88 3.35 9.16
CA GLN A 46 -9.48 4.66 9.70
C GLN A 46 -8.52 5.39 8.76
N ILE A 47 -8.06 4.74 7.68
CA ILE A 47 -7.13 5.34 6.74
C ILE A 47 -7.89 6.17 5.71
N ASP A 48 -7.61 7.48 5.70
CA ASP A 48 -8.14 8.42 4.72
C ASP A 48 -7.04 8.94 3.76
N SER A 49 -7.43 9.87 2.90
CA SER A 49 -6.50 10.46 1.93
C SER A 49 -5.47 11.41 2.55
N ASP A 50 -5.69 11.91 3.77
CA ASP A 50 -4.75 12.78 4.47
C ASP A 50 -3.57 11.95 4.97
N LEU A 51 -3.82 10.78 5.57
CA LEU A 51 -2.77 9.84 6.00
C LEU A 51 -1.91 9.34 4.83
N VAL A 52 -2.52 9.07 3.66
CA VAL A 52 -1.76 8.69 2.47
C VAL A 52 -0.88 9.85 1.99
N ARG A 53 -1.39 11.09 2.02
CA ARG A 53 -0.59 12.29 1.65
C ARG A 53 0.56 12.53 2.62
N LEU A 54 0.32 12.36 3.92
CA LEU A 54 1.34 12.45 4.95
C LEU A 54 2.47 11.45 4.70
N TRP A 55 2.12 10.19 4.40
CA TRP A 55 3.12 9.18 4.06
C TRP A 55 3.96 9.54 2.83
N ILE A 56 3.32 10.04 1.75
CA ILE A 56 4.05 10.47 0.56
C ILE A 56 4.99 11.65 0.87
N ALA A 57 4.56 12.61 1.70
CA ALA A 57 5.42 13.71 2.15
C ALA A 57 6.63 13.19 2.92
N HIS A 58 6.41 12.29 3.89
CA HIS A 58 7.47 11.63 4.65
C HIS A 58 8.50 10.94 3.73
N LEU A 59 8.05 10.15 2.74
CA LEU A 59 8.95 9.50 1.79
C LEU A 59 9.80 10.50 0.98
N VAL A 60 9.22 11.65 0.61
CA VAL A 60 9.94 12.70 -0.10
C VAL A 60 11.00 13.34 0.80
N GLU A 61 10.69 13.57 2.07
CA GLU A 61 11.63 14.08 3.08
C GLU A 61 12.80 13.11 3.33
N GLU A 62 12.54 11.80 3.30
CA GLU A 62 13.57 10.75 3.36
C GLU A 62 14.43 10.64 2.07
N GLY A 63 14.13 11.45 1.05
CA GLY A 63 14.89 11.46 -0.20
C GLY A 63 14.54 10.32 -1.15
N ILE A 64 13.39 9.66 -0.98
CA ILE A 64 12.92 8.64 -1.91
C ILE A 64 12.65 9.27 -3.28
N LYS A 65 13.20 8.64 -4.31
CA LYS A 65 13.04 9.12 -5.70
C LYS A 65 11.55 9.17 -6.09
N PRO A 66 11.11 10.19 -6.86
CA PRO A 66 9.71 10.33 -7.27
C PRO A 66 9.11 9.09 -7.95
N ARG A 67 9.90 8.37 -8.76
CA ARG A 67 9.49 7.11 -9.39
C ARG A 67 9.12 6.03 -8.37
N SER A 68 9.87 5.93 -7.28
CA SER A 68 9.60 4.98 -6.19
C SER A 68 8.40 5.40 -5.37
N ALA A 69 8.26 6.69 -5.05
CA ALA A 69 7.08 7.23 -4.37
C ALA A 69 5.79 6.98 -5.17
N ASN A 70 5.81 7.19 -6.49
CA ASN A 70 4.67 6.89 -7.36
C ASN A 70 4.31 5.41 -7.40
N ARG A 71 5.30 4.51 -7.38
CA ARG A 71 5.06 3.06 -7.30
C ARG A 71 4.40 2.69 -5.97
N LYS A 72 4.89 3.24 -4.86
CA LYS A 72 4.33 3.07 -3.52
C LYS A 72 2.89 3.54 -3.43
N LEU A 73 2.60 4.74 -3.94
CA LEU A 73 1.24 5.27 -4.04
C LEU A 73 0.33 4.35 -4.85
N SER A 74 0.84 3.80 -5.96
CA SER A 74 0.08 2.87 -6.80
C SER A 74 -0.23 1.56 -6.09
N ALA A 75 0.71 1.03 -5.30
CA ALA A 75 0.50 -0.16 -4.49
C ALA A 75 -0.61 0.06 -3.45
N VAL A 76 -0.55 1.16 -2.70
CA VAL A 76 -1.57 1.55 -1.71
C VAL A 76 -2.94 1.75 -2.35
N LYS A 77 -3.01 2.49 -3.46
CA LYS A 77 -4.26 2.69 -4.20
C LYS A 77 -4.88 1.38 -4.66
N THR A 78 -4.07 0.47 -5.19
CA THR A 78 -4.56 -0.83 -5.66
C THR A 78 -5.07 -1.67 -4.48
N PHE A 79 -4.42 -1.57 -3.31
CA PHE A 79 -4.86 -2.25 -2.10
C PHE A 79 -6.23 -1.76 -1.62
N PHE A 80 -6.45 -0.45 -1.51
CA PHE A 80 -7.76 0.09 -1.13
C PHE A 80 -8.86 -0.24 -2.16
N ASN A 81 -8.53 -0.27 -3.45
CA ASN A 81 -9.47 -0.73 -4.47
C ASN A 81 -9.88 -2.20 -4.25
N TYR A 82 -8.95 -3.05 -3.84
CA TYR A 82 -9.26 -4.43 -3.48
C TYR A 82 -10.14 -4.53 -2.25
N LEU A 83 -9.84 -3.78 -1.19
CA LEU A 83 -10.68 -3.74 0.02
C LEU A 83 -12.11 -3.31 -0.29
N ASN A 84 -12.28 -2.24 -1.07
CA ASN A 84 -13.58 -1.79 -1.55
C ASN A 84 -14.32 -2.87 -2.36
N LYS A 85 -13.59 -3.65 -3.17
CA LYS A 85 -14.19 -4.74 -3.97
C LYS A 85 -14.68 -5.90 -3.10
N ILE A 86 -13.98 -6.22 -2.02
CA ILE A 86 -14.35 -7.32 -1.12
C ILE A 86 -15.29 -6.89 0.01
N GLY A 87 -15.65 -5.60 0.08
CA GLY A 87 -16.53 -5.05 1.12
C GLY A 87 -15.93 -5.08 2.52
N ALA A 88 -14.60 -4.94 2.61
CA ALA A 88 -13.86 -4.95 3.88
C ALA A 88 -13.94 -3.61 4.61
#